data_AF-I4W3H4-F1
#
_entry.id   AF-I4W3H4-F1
#
_cell.length_a   1.000
_cell.length_b   1.000
_cell.length_c   1.000
_cell.angle_alpha   90.00
_cell.angle_beta   90.00
_cell.angle_gamma   90.00
#
_symmetry.space_group_name_H-M   'P 1'
#
loop_
_entity.id
_entity.type
_entity.pdbx_description
1 polymer ?
#
loop_
_entity_poly.entity_id
_entity_poly.type
_entity_poly.pdbx_seq_one_letter_code
_entity_poly.pdbx_strand_id
1 'polypeptide(L)'
;MSTHRTRRFRSNLRIERDNAALYTRLAELADDARLGQAYRRIAAGEQVNAQFWEERLRELGEVVPPSRIGLRVRTLGWFAQRFGTEFVMPTVVRLEHADHAVTPVDRSGHRDHFPLSQPAGPHGLRHRAQSGNTLRAAVLGANDGLVSNVSLVMGMAGAASGDRAVLLAGLAGLVAGACSMALGEWLSVNSSREFYQARITERAERLAVAPEDGLEHIAGIYRDKGLEPAAAEHLAEHVAETPRAALDMLVREDLGVDPAELGGSAWGAAISSFCLFACGALFPVAPYFFLGGHMAMLASACSTAAGLALIGIGTSLFTGRSMLFSITRQFGITAAAAAITYGVGHLLGVVLTG
;
A
#
# COMPACT_ATOMS: atom_id res chain seq x y z
N MET A 1 23.95 -0.41 34.87
CA MET A 1 22.48 -0.53 34.72
C MET A 1 21.77 0.81 34.41
N SER A 2 22.28 1.99 34.82
CA SER A 2 21.59 3.28 34.57
C SER A 2 21.55 3.71 33.09
N THR A 3 22.62 3.47 32.32
CA THR A 3 22.75 3.89 30.91
C THR A 3 21.68 3.31 29.98
N HIS A 4 21.27 2.05 30.18
CA HIS A 4 20.20 1.43 29.39
C HIS A 4 18.83 2.04 29.72
N ARG A 5 18.56 2.33 31.00
CA ARG A 5 17.32 3.00 31.42
C ARG A 5 17.25 4.45 30.91
N THR A 6 18.35 5.20 30.99
CA THR A 6 18.42 6.57 30.45
C THR A 6 18.17 6.61 28.94
N ARG A 7 18.77 5.69 28.17
CA ARG A 7 18.54 5.60 26.71
C ARG A 7 17.07 5.31 26.39
N ARG A 8 16.45 4.38 27.12
CA ARG A 8 15.03 4.05 26.96
C ARG A 8 14.14 5.26 27.28
N PHE A 9 14.37 5.95 28.39
CA PHE A 9 13.58 7.13 28.78
C PHE A 9 13.73 8.29 27.79
N ARG A 10 14.94 8.51 27.24
CA ARG A 10 15.15 9.50 26.17
C ARG A 10 14.41 9.14 24.88
N SER A 11 14.38 7.85 24.52
CA SER A 11 13.64 7.39 23.34
C SER A 11 12.14 7.60 23.52
N ASN A 12 11.61 7.19 24.67
CA ASN A 12 10.19 7.36 25.00
C ASN A 12 9.80 8.85 25.02
N LEU A 13 10.58 9.70 25.70
CA LEU A 13 10.34 11.14 25.72
C LEU A 13 10.27 11.76 24.31
N ARG A 14 11.15 11.31 23.40
CA ARG A 14 11.14 11.79 22.01
C ARG A 14 9.86 11.39 21.28
N ILE A 15 9.44 10.14 21.44
CA ILE A 15 8.20 9.60 20.83
C ILE A 15 7.00 10.40 21.33
N GLU A 16 6.84 10.55 22.64
CA GLU A 16 5.69 11.25 23.23
C GLU A 16 5.61 12.71 22.77
N ARG A 17 6.75 13.40 22.67
CA ARG A 17 6.81 14.78 22.15
C ARG A 17 6.49 14.87 20.66
N ASP A 18 6.96 13.91 19.85
CA ASP A 18 6.65 13.87 18.42
C ASP A 18 5.15 13.58 18.20
N ASN A 19 4.55 12.67 18.97
CA ASN A 19 3.11 12.39 18.92
C ASN A 19 2.28 13.61 19.34
N ALA A 20 2.62 14.25 20.48
CA ALA A 20 1.92 15.46 20.94
C ALA A 20 1.95 16.58 19.88
N ALA A 21 3.12 16.80 19.25
CA ALA A 21 3.27 17.80 18.19
C ALA A 21 2.46 17.44 16.93
N LEU A 22 2.42 16.16 16.56
CA LEU A 22 1.66 15.68 15.40
C LEU A 22 0.15 15.86 15.61
N TYR A 23 -0.42 15.41 16.73
CA TYR A 23 -1.84 15.58 17.00
C TYR A 23 -2.27 17.03 17.18
N THR A 24 -1.39 17.88 17.73
CA THR A 24 -1.65 19.33 17.76
C THR A 24 -1.80 19.88 16.35
N ARG A 25 -0.92 19.49 15.41
CA ARG A 25 -1.03 19.88 14.01
C ARG A 25 -2.26 19.32 13.31
N LEU A 26 -2.62 18.07 13.58
CA LEU A 26 -3.84 17.47 13.02
C LEU A 26 -5.10 18.16 13.55
N ALA A 27 -5.10 18.59 14.82
CA ALA A 27 -6.20 19.34 15.38
C ALA A 27 -6.38 20.73 14.74
N GLU A 28 -5.29 21.39 14.35
CA GLU A 28 -5.31 22.67 13.62
C GLU A 28 -5.83 22.52 12.19
N LEU A 29 -5.57 21.36 11.57
CA LEU A 29 -5.90 21.07 10.17
C LEU A 29 -7.23 20.31 10.01
N ALA A 30 -7.91 19.95 11.09
CA ALA A 30 -9.16 19.19 11.04
C ALA A 30 -10.33 20.07 10.57
N ASP A 31 -11.01 19.64 9.51
CA ASP A 31 -12.20 20.31 8.97
C ASP A 31 -13.44 20.15 9.87
N ASP A 32 -13.50 19.08 10.68
CA ASP A 32 -14.58 18.81 11.64
C ASP A 32 -14.17 19.24 13.07
N ALA A 33 -15.01 20.06 13.71
CA ALA A 33 -14.82 20.52 15.08
C ALA A 33 -14.75 19.38 16.11
N ARG A 34 -15.52 18.28 15.92
CA ARG A 34 -15.48 17.10 16.79
C ARG A 34 -14.16 16.36 16.65
N LEU A 35 -13.70 16.15 15.42
CA LEU A 35 -12.44 15.48 15.11
C LEU A 35 -11.24 16.29 15.64
N GLY A 36 -11.25 17.61 15.44
CA GLY A 36 -10.24 18.51 16.00
C GLY A 36 -10.21 18.50 17.53
N GLN A 37 -11.38 18.35 18.19
CA GLN A 37 -11.44 18.21 19.65
C GLN A 37 -10.89 16.86 20.12
N ALA A 38 -11.13 15.77 19.38
CA ALA A 38 -10.54 14.47 19.66
C ALA A 38 -9.01 14.53 19.57
N TYR A 39 -8.45 15.10 18.50
CA TYR A 39 -7.00 15.28 18.36
C TYR A 39 -6.39 16.15 19.46
N ARG A 40 -7.07 17.23 19.89
CA ARG A 40 -6.61 18.03 21.04
C ARG A 40 -6.56 17.23 22.34
N ARG A 41 -7.56 16.38 22.58
CA ARG A 41 -7.58 15.51 23.78
C ARG A 41 -6.42 14.52 23.75
N ILE A 42 -6.14 13.91 22.60
CA ILE A 42 -5.01 12.98 22.43
C ILE A 42 -3.68 13.71 22.62
N ALA A 43 -3.50 14.87 21.99
CA ALA A 43 -2.29 15.68 22.14
C ALA A 43 -2.01 16.05 23.60
N ALA A 44 -3.05 16.39 24.37
CA ALA A 44 -2.92 16.70 25.80
C ALA A 44 -2.46 15.47 26.61
N GLY A 45 -2.99 14.27 26.32
CA GLY A 45 -2.55 13.02 26.93
C GLY A 45 -1.08 12.72 26.67
N GLU A 46 -0.63 12.85 25.42
CA GLU A 46 0.77 12.61 25.04
C GLU A 46 1.72 13.66 25.67
N GLN A 47 1.24 14.88 25.88
CA GLN A 47 2.02 15.90 26.57
C GLN A 47 2.20 15.60 28.07
N VAL A 48 1.19 15.02 28.73
CA VAL A 48 1.31 14.51 30.11
C VAL A 48 2.29 13.34 30.16
N ASN A 49 2.23 12.43 29.19
CA ASN A 49 3.19 11.31 29.09
C ASN A 49 4.62 11.80 28.86
N ALA A 50 4.81 12.82 28.02
CA ALA A 50 6.11 13.45 27.84
C ALA A 50 6.63 14.03 29.16
N GLN A 51 5.81 14.77 29.91
CA GLN A 51 6.19 15.34 31.21
C GLN A 51 6.63 14.26 32.21
N PHE A 52 5.91 13.13 32.26
CA PHE A 52 6.29 11.99 33.10
C PHE A 52 7.70 11.48 32.79
N TRP A 53 8.07 11.33 31.51
CA TRP A 53 9.42 10.89 31.15
C TRP A 53 10.49 11.96 31.41
N GLU A 54 10.15 13.25 31.30
CA GLU A 54 11.05 14.33 31.69
C GLU A 54 11.37 14.27 33.18
N GLU A 55 10.37 14.06 34.04
CA GLU A 55 10.55 13.92 35.48
C GLU A 55 11.43 12.72 35.82
N ARG A 56 11.22 11.56 35.17
CA ARG A 56 12.06 10.37 35.37
C ARG A 56 13.52 10.58 34.93
N LEU A 57 13.75 11.40 33.90
CA LEU A 57 15.10 11.79 33.51
C LEU A 57 15.73 12.75 34.54
N ARG A 58 14.96 13.70 35.08
CA ARG A 58 15.43 14.63 36.13
C ARG A 58 15.76 13.90 37.43
N GLU A 59 14.95 12.94 37.85
CA GLU A 59 15.20 12.09 39.04
C GLU A 59 16.51 11.29 38.92
N LEU A 60 16.89 10.92 37.70
CA LEU A 60 18.16 10.25 37.41
C LEU A 60 19.36 11.22 37.31
N GLY A 61 19.15 12.52 37.52
CA GLY A 61 20.18 13.56 37.40
C GLY A 61 20.62 13.86 35.96
N GLU A 62 19.84 13.44 34.96
CA GLU A 62 20.16 13.61 33.54
C GLU A 62 19.57 14.91 32.97
N VAL A 63 20.30 15.56 32.05
CA VAL A 63 19.80 16.74 31.35
C VAL A 63 18.70 16.33 30.36
N VAL A 64 17.53 16.95 30.50
CA VAL A 64 16.39 16.74 29.59
C VAL A 64 16.72 17.39 28.23
N PRO A 65 16.71 16.63 27.11
CA PRO A 65 17.00 17.19 25.80
C PRO A 65 15.94 18.22 25.38
N PRO A 66 16.29 19.24 24.57
CA PRO A 66 15.32 20.24 24.09
C PRO A 66 14.27 19.61 23.17
N SER A 67 13.06 20.19 23.15
CA SER A 67 12.00 19.77 22.23
C SER A 67 12.40 20.12 20.79
N ARG A 68 12.42 19.12 19.91
CA ARG A 68 12.65 19.30 18.47
C ARG A 68 11.60 18.48 17.74
N ILE A 69 10.94 19.10 16.77
CA ILE A 69 9.97 18.43 15.92
C ILE A 69 10.73 17.47 14.98
N GLY A 70 10.47 16.17 15.11
CA GLY A 70 11.08 15.15 14.26
C GLY A 70 10.73 15.30 12.77
N LEU A 71 11.58 14.76 11.89
CA LEU A 71 11.33 14.74 10.44
C LEU A 71 9.97 14.10 10.11
N ARG A 72 9.61 13.04 10.84
CA ARG A 72 8.33 12.33 10.75
C ARG A 72 7.12 13.26 10.95
N VAL A 73 7.15 14.10 11.99
CA VAL A 73 6.05 15.02 12.28
C VAL A 73 5.92 16.07 11.16
N ARG A 74 7.06 16.53 10.62
CA ARG A 74 7.09 17.49 9.51
C ARG A 74 6.52 16.90 8.23
N THR A 75 6.91 15.66 7.88
CA THR A 75 6.42 14.99 6.68
C THR A 75 4.94 14.66 6.78
N LEU A 76 4.49 14.09 7.91
CA LEU A 76 3.08 13.77 8.12
C LEU A 76 2.22 15.04 8.21
N GLY A 77 2.70 16.10 8.85
CA GLY A 77 2.02 17.39 8.86
C GLY A 77 1.86 17.99 7.45
N TRP A 78 2.88 17.87 6.60
CA TRP A 78 2.80 18.31 5.20
C TRP A 78 1.76 17.50 4.40
N PHE A 79 1.73 16.17 4.55
CA PHE A 79 0.72 15.33 3.90
C PHE A 79 -0.69 15.65 4.41
N ALA A 80 -0.86 15.84 5.72
CA ALA A 80 -2.14 16.23 6.31
C ALA A 80 -2.64 17.56 5.74
N GLN A 81 -1.75 18.54 5.58
CA GLN A 81 -2.10 19.85 5.01
C GLN A 81 -2.53 19.75 3.55
N ARG A 82 -1.94 18.84 2.77
CA ARG A 82 -2.17 18.74 1.31
C ARG A 82 -3.33 17.83 0.93
N PHE A 83 -3.56 16.78 1.72
CA PHE A 83 -4.50 15.68 1.41
C PHE A 83 -5.56 15.45 2.50
N GLY A 84 -5.56 16.25 3.57
CA GLY A 84 -6.46 16.10 4.71
C GLY A 84 -5.91 15.21 5.82
N THR A 85 -6.44 15.37 7.03
CA THR A 85 -5.99 14.63 8.22
C THR A 85 -6.28 13.13 8.13
N GLU A 86 -7.42 12.76 7.55
CA GLU A 86 -7.83 11.36 7.30
C GLU A 86 -6.80 10.56 6.48
N PHE A 87 -6.10 11.20 5.54
CA PHE A 87 -5.09 10.55 4.71
C PHE A 87 -3.91 10.01 5.53
N VAL A 88 -3.52 10.73 6.59
CA VAL A 88 -2.35 10.37 7.39
C VAL A 88 -2.69 9.49 8.58
N MET A 89 -3.95 9.47 9.02
CA MET A 89 -4.39 8.74 10.21
C MET A 89 -4.01 7.26 10.23
N PRO A 90 -4.17 6.48 9.14
CA PRO A 90 -3.74 5.09 9.14
C PRO A 90 -2.25 4.93 9.44
N THR A 91 -1.42 5.89 9.01
CA THR A 91 0.02 5.89 9.28
C THR A 91 0.34 6.34 10.71
N VAL A 92 -0.38 7.34 11.23
CA VAL A 92 -0.21 7.80 12.62
C VAL A 92 -0.55 6.68 13.60
N VAL A 93 -1.71 6.05 13.41
CA VAL A 93 -2.16 4.91 14.22
C VAL A 93 -1.13 3.77 14.15
N ARG A 94 -0.64 3.39 12.97
CA ARG A 94 0.41 2.36 12.83
C ARG A 94 1.66 2.63 13.66
N LEU A 95 2.08 3.89 13.68
CA LEU A 95 3.33 4.26 14.34
C LEU A 95 3.19 4.34 15.86
N GLU A 96 2.02 4.75 16.37
CA GLU A 96 1.75 4.67 17.82
C GLU A 96 1.82 3.25 18.36
N HIS A 97 1.34 2.27 17.59
CA HIS A 97 1.33 0.87 17.99
C HIS A 97 2.73 0.24 18.04
N ALA A 98 3.68 0.75 17.24
CA ALA A 98 5.07 0.28 17.26
C ALA A 98 5.88 0.79 18.46
N ASP A 99 5.40 1.83 19.15
CA ASP A 99 6.20 2.65 20.07
C ASP A 99 5.88 2.39 21.58
N HIS A 100 5.17 1.29 21.92
CA HIS A 100 4.58 1.14 23.27
C HIS A 100 5.57 0.80 24.41
N ALA A 101 5.56 1.66 25.44
CA ALA A 101 6.01 1.38 26.81
C ALA A 101 4.88 1.73 27.79
N VAL A 102 4.82 1.04 28.94
CA VAL A 102 3.82 1.30 30.00
C VAL A 102 3.95 2.74 30.51
N THR A 103 2.87 3.52 30.39
CA THR A 103 2.74 4.93 30.84
C THR A 103 1.59 5.06 31.85
N PRO A 104 1.60 6.10 32.71
CA PRO A 104 0.59 6.24 33.78
C PRO A 104 -0.81 6.64 33.29
N VAL A 105 -0.94 7.15 32.06
CA VAL A 105 -2.25 7.44 31.46
C VAL A 105 -2.81 6.16 30.86
N ASP A 106 -3.98 5.74 31.35
CA ASP A 106 -4.73 4.62 30.76
C ASP A 106 -5.18 4.98 29.34
N ARG A 107 -4.57 4.30 28.37
CA ARG A 107 -4.82 4.49 26.93
C ARG A 107 -6.00 3.63 26.44
N SER A 108 -6.62 2.80 27.29
CA SER A 108 -7.74 1.91 26.93
C SER A 108 -8.95 2.71 26.39
N GLY A 109 -9.42 3.72 27.11
CA GLY A 109 -10.60 4.52 26.73
C GLY A 109 -10.38 5.59 25.64
N HIS A 110 -9.14 5.80 25.16
CA HIS A 110 -8.87 6.77 24.08
C HIS A 110 -8.88 6.12 22.69
N ARG A 111 -8.92 4.79 22.62
CA ARG A 111 -8.84 4.01 21.37
C ARG A 111 -10.20 3.78 20.70
N ASP A 112 -11.29 3.92 21.44
CA ASP A 112 -12.66 3.70 20.95
C ASP A 112 -13.19 4.84 20.06
N HIS A 113 -12.47 5.96 19.96
CA HIS A 113 -12.89 7.14 19.20
C HIS A 113 -12.39 7.18 17.75
N PHE A 114 -11.49 6.28 17.36
CA PHE A 114 -11.23 6.05 15.95
C PHE A 114 -12.24 5.03 15.47
N PRO A 115 -13.19 5.37 14.58
CA PRO A 115 -13.99 4.36 13.93
C PRO A 115 -13.01 3.46 13.18
N LEU A 116 -12.79 2.25 13.71
CA LEU A 116 -12.18 1.18 12.94
C LEU A 116 -13.03 1.09 11.69
N SER A 117 -12.43 1.29 10.51
CA SER A 117 -13.12 1.07 9.25
C SER A 117 -13.78 -0.30 9.33
N GLN A 118 -15.10 -0.35 9.47
CA GLN A 118 -15.85 -1.60 9.42
C GLN A 118 -15.55 -2.20 8.05
N PRO A 119 -14.98 -3.42 7.95
CA PRO A 119 -14.89 -4.08 6.67
C PRO A 119 -16.32 -4.48 6.28
N ALA A 120 -16.93 -3.67 5.42
CA ALA A 120 -18.17 -4.03 4.76
C ALA A 120 -17.92 -5.24 3.84
N GLY A 121 -18.56 -6.39 4.14
CA GLY A 121 -18.91 -7.37 3.12
C GLY A 121 -18.83 -8.86 3.51
N PRO A 122 -19.82 -9.67 3.08
CA PRO A 122 -19.96 -11.07 3.46
C PRO A 122 -18.80 -11.94 2.94
N HIS A 123 -18.29 -12.79 3.83
CA HIS A 123 -17.19 -13.71 3.60
C HIS A 123 -17.71 -15.04 3.06
N GLY A 124 -17.41 -15.36 1.78
CA GLY A 124 -17.80 -16.66 1.20
C GLY A 124 -17.26 -17.00 -0.19
N LEU A 125 -16.52 -16.12 -0.88
CA LEU A 125 -16.17 -16.31 -2.30
C LEU A 125 -14.67 -16.20 -2.63
N ARG A 126 -13.77 -16.48 -1.69
CA ARG A 126 -12.33 -16.23 -1.88
C ARG A 126 -11.58 -17.25 -2.75
N HIS A 127 -11.91 -18.54 -2.71
CA HIS A 127 -11.16 -19.54 -3.49
C HIS A 127 -11.40 -19.46 -5.01
N ARG A 128 -12.56 -18.98 -5.47
CA ARG A 128 -12.81 -18.76 -6.91
C ARG A 128 -12.28 -17.39 -7.39
N ALA A 129 -12.12 -16.42 -6.47
CA ALA A 129 -11.60 -15.07 -6.75
C ALA A 129 -10.07 -15.01 -6.93
N GLN A 130 -9.31 -15.92 -6.31
CA GLN A 130 -7.84 -15.91 -6.37
C GLN A 130 -7.31 -16.19 -7.80
N SER A 131 -7.95 -17.09 -8.55
CA SER A 131 -7.60 -17.40 -9.96
C SER A 131 -7.94 -16.25 -10.93
N GLY A 132 -9.03 -15.52 -10.68
CA GLY A 132 -9.40 -14.35 -11.47
C GLY A 132 -8.49 -13.15 -11.21
N ASN A 133 -7.97 -13.02 -10.00
CA ASN A 133 -7.09 -11.90 -9.64
C ASN A 133 -5.67 -12.03 -10.20
N THR A 134 -5.11 -13.25 -10.23
CA THR A 134 -3.78 -13.52 -10.82
C THR A 134 -3.79 -13.33 -12.33
N LEU A 135 -4.84 -13.81 -13.02
CA LEU A 135 -4.97 -13.66 -14.47
C LEU A 135 -5.30 -12.22 -14.88
N ARG A 136 -6.08 -11.49 -14.08
CA ARG A 136 -6.30 -10.04 -14.27
C ARG A 136 -5.00 -9.25 -14.11
N ALA A 137 -4.21 -9.54 -13.08
CA ALA A 137 -2.89 -8.93 -12.88
C ALA A 137 -1.95 -9.24 -14.05
N ALA A 138 -2.02 -10.46 -14.59
CA ALA A 138 -1.24 -10.86 -15.75
C ALA A 138 -1.54 -10.03 -17.00
N VAL A 139 -2.84 -9.84 -17.30
CA VAL A 139 -3.26 -9.03 -18.45
C VAL A 139 -2.91 -7.56 -18.25
N LEU A 140 -2.99 -7.03 -17.03
CA LEU A 140 -2.56 -5.67 -16.71
C LEU A 140 -1.05 -5.49 -16.91
N GLY A 141 -0.22 -6.43 -16.46
CA GLY A 141 1.22 -6.34 -16.66
C GLY A 141 1.64 -6.40 -18.13
N ALA A 142 1.06 -7.31 -18.90
CA ALA A 142 1.30 -7.37 -20.35
C ALA A 142 0.79 -6.11 -21.07
N ASN A 143 -0.34 -5.58 -20.64
CA ASN A 143 -0.86 -4.32 -21.16
C ASN A 143 0.08 -3.14 -20.89
N ASP A 144 0.53 -2.99 -19.66
CA ASP A 144 1.42 -1.89 -19.26
C ASP A 144 2.75 -1.97 -20.02
N GLY A 145 3.31 -3.17 -20.17
CA GLY A 145 4.50 -3.41 -20.97
C GLY A 145 4.32 -3.00 -22.43
N LEU A 146 3.21 -3.42 -23.06
CA LEU A 146 2.93 -3.08 -24.44
C LEU A 146 2.74 -1.56 -24.61
N VAL A 147 1.85 -0.95 -23.84
CA VAL A 147 1.49 0.47 -24.01
C VAL A 147 2.67 1.39 -23.71
N SER A 148 3.43 1.11 -22.65
CA SER A 148 4.60 1.92 -22.29
C SER A 148 5.67 1.86 -23.39
N ASN A 149 5.97 0.67 -23.92
CA ASN A 149 7.03 0.52 -24.90
C ASN A 149 6.63 1.00 -26.30
N VAL A 150 5.36 0.87 -26.69
CA VAL A 150 4.81 1.52 -27.90
C VAL A 150 4.94 3.04 -27.79
N SER A 151 4.57 3.59 -26.64
CA SER A 151 4.64 5.04 -26.41
C SER A 151 6.08 5.54 -26.48
N LEU A 152 7.04 4.76 -25.94
CA LEU A 152 8.47 5.06 -26.05
C LEU A 152 8.96 5.03 -27.50
N VAL A 153 8.62 3.98 -28.25
CA VAL A 153 8.96 3.85 -29.68
C VAL A 153 8.39 5.02 -30.49
N MET A 154 7.14 5.42 -30.22
CA MET A 154 6.50 6.55 -30.88
C MET A 154 7.15 7.89 -30.52
N GLY A 155 7.62 8.06 -29.28
CA GLY A 155 8.41 9.23 -28.89
C GLY A 155 9.73 9.31 -29.65
N MET A 156 10.45 8.19 -29.77
CA MET A 156 11.69 8.12 -30.55
C MET A 156 11.45 8.38 -32.05
N ALA A 157 10.34 7.88 -32.59
CA ALA A 157 9.94 8.16 -33.96
C ALA A 157 9.63 9.65 -34.18
N GLY A 158 8.95 10.31 -33.24
CA GLY A 158 8.67 11.74 -33.29
C GLY A 158 9.93 12.60 -33.28
N ALA A 159 10.96 12.16 -32.57
CA ALA A 159 12.29 12.79 -32.54
C ALA A 159 13.15 12.54 -33.80
N ALA A 160 12.60 11.89 -34.85
CA ALA A 160 13.32 11.52 -36.08
C ALA A 160 14.59 10.68 -35.83
N SER A 161 14.56 9.80 -34.82
CA SER A 161 15.68 8.93 -34.47
C SER A 161 15.79 7.72 -35.41
N GLY A 162 17.01 7.27 -35.72
CA GLY A 162 17.23 6.08 -36.56
C GLY A 162 16.83 4.76 -35.89
N ASP A 163 16.62 3.70 -36.68
CA ASP A 163 16.10 2.40 -36.23
C ASP A 163 16.89 1.80 -35.04
N ARG A 164 18.22 1.94 -35.03
CA ARG A 164 19.06 1.44 -33.94
C ARG A 164 18.81 2.16 -32.62
N ALA A 165 18.51 3.46 -32.67
CA ALA A 165 18.17 4.24 -31.49
C ALA A 165 16.79 3.83 -30.96
N VAL A 166 15.83 3.56 -31.85
CA VAL A 166 14.50 3.03 -31.47
C VAL A 166 14.61 1.66 -30.81
N LEU A 167 15.39 0.74 -31.39
CA LEU A 167 15.62 -0.59 -30.82
C LEU A 167 16.29 -0.51 -29.44
N LEU A 168 17.35 0.30 -29.32
CA LEU A 168 18.08 0.46 -28.06
C LEU A 168 17.21 1.09 -26.97
N ALA A 169 16.43 2.12 -27.32
CA ALA A 169 15.47 2.74 -26.41
C ALA A 169 14.37 1.76 -26.01
N GLY A 170 13.78 1.03 -26.95
CA GLY A 170 12.74 0.04 -26.68
C GLY A 170 13.21 -1.12 -25.81
N LEU A 171 14.46 -1.58 -25.97
CA LEU A 171 15.04 -2.61 -25.10
C LEU A 171 15.38 -2.07 -23.71
N ALA A 172 15.95 -0.86 -23.64
CA ALA A 172 16.21 -0.21 -22.37
C ALA A 172 14.91 0.04 -21.59
N GLY A 173 13.86 0.51 -22.28
CA GLY A 173 12.52 0.72 -21.73
C GLY A 173 11.87 -0.58 -21.27
N LEU A 174 11.98 -1.66 -22.05
CA LEU A 174 11.51 -2.99 -21.66
C LEU A 174 12.17 -3.45 -20.36
N VAL A 175 13.50 -3.44 -20.29
CA VAL A 175 14.23 -3.94 -19.11
C VAL A 175 13.97 -3.04 -17.90
N ALA A 176 14.05 -1.71 -18.07
CA ALA A 176 13.81 -0.77 -16.99
C ALA A 176 12.38 -0.87 -16.46
N GLY A 177 11.39 -0.94 -17.35
CA GLY A 177 9.98 -1.09 -17.00
C GLY A 177 9.68 -2.43 -16.32
N ALA A 178 10.20 -3.54 -16.85
CA ALA A 178 10.01 -4.86 -16.27
C ALA A 178 10.62 -4.95 -14.87
N CYS A 179 11.85 -4.45 -14.69
CA CYS A 179 12.50 -4.37 -13.38
C CYS A 179 11.72 -3.48 -12.40
N SER A 180 11.26 -2.31 -12.85
CA SER A 180 10.48 -1.39 -12.01
C SER A 180 9.17 -2.02 -11.56
N MET A 181 8.46 -2.70 -12.46
CA MET A 181 7.21 -3.39 -12.13
C MET A 181 7.45 -4.57 -11.18
N ALA A 182 8.51 -5.36 -11.40
CA ALA A 182 8.88 -6.47 -10.53
C ALA A 182 9.22 -6.01 -9.11
N LEU A 183 10.04 -4.96 -8.98
CA LEU A 183 10.40 -4.38 -7.69
C LEU A 183 9.19 -3.74 -7.00
N GLY A 184 8.32 -3.06 -7.76
CA GLY A 184 7.08 -2.48 -7.27
C GLY A 184 6.14 -3.54 -6.70
N GLU A 185 5.96 -4.65 -7.41
CA GLU A 185 5.13 -5.77 -6.96
C GLU A 185 5.74 -6.45 -5.73
N TRP A 186 7.05 -6.72 -5.74
CA TRP A 186 7.75 -7.30 -4.60
C TRP A 186 7.59 -6.44 -3.35
N LEU A 187 7.82 -5.12 -3.48
CA LEU A 187 7.69 -4.17 -2.39
C LEU A 187 6.25 -4.09 -1.89
N SER A 188 5.26 -4.07 -2.80
CA SER A 188 3.85 -4.04 -2.43
C SER A 188 3.44 -5.25 -1.61
N VAL A 189 3.82 -6.46 -2.05
CA VAL A 189 3.55 -7.71 -1.33
C VAL A 189 4.28 -7.74 0.02
N ASN A 190 5.56 -7.36 0.04
CA ASN A 190 6.35 -7.38 1.27
C ASN A 190 5.84 -6.38 2.30
N SER A 191 5.54 -5.15 1.89
CA SER A 191 4.96 -4.14 2.79
C SER A 191 3.58 -4.53 3.30
N SER A 192 2.75 -5.17 2.46
CA SER A 192 1.45 -5.71 2.90
C SER A 192 1.64 -6.81 3.94
N ARG A 193 2.59 -7.72 3.71
CA ARG A 193 2.94 -8.79 4.66
C ARG A 193 3.44 -8.23 5.99
N GLU A 194 4.37 -7.28 5.96
CA GLU A 194 4.88 -6.60 7.16
C GLU A 194 3.75 -5.91 7.93
N PHE A 195 2.83 -5.24 7.22
CA PHE A 195 1.65 -4.62 7.81
C PHE A 195 0.78 -5.62 8.54
N TYR A 196 0.39 -6.73 7.89
CA TYR A 196 -0.44 -7.73 8.54
C TYR A 196 0.29 -8.45 9.67
N GLN A 197 1.58 -8.75 9.51
CA GLN A 197 2.38 -9.36 10.57
C GLN A 197 2.42 -8.48 11.83
N ALA A 198 2.61 -7.17 11.69
CA ALA A 198 2.57 -6.24 12.81
C ALA A 198 1.21 -6.26 13.51
N ARG A 199 0.10 -6.28 12.75
CA ARG A 199 -1.27 -6.32 13.29
C ARG A 199 -1.62 -7.65 13.97
N ILE A 200 -1.00 -8.75 13.53
CA ILE A 200 -1.12 -10.06 14.16
C ILE A 200 -0.37 -10.07 15.49
N THR A 201 0.89 -9.61 15.50
CA THR A 201 1.69 -9.51 16.73
C THR A 201 0.99 -8.64 17.77
N GLU A 202 0.46 -7.49 17.37
CA GLU A 202 -0.30 -6.58 18.22
C GLU A 202 -1.51 -7.26 18.88
N ARG A 203 -2.26 -8.09 18.13
CA ARG A 203 -3.40 -8.85 18.66
C ARG A 203 -2.96 -9.97 19.60
N ALA A 204 -1.88 -10.67 19.25
CA ALA A 204 -1.32 -11.72 20.09
C ALA A 204 -0.88 -11.16 21.44
N GLU A 205 -0.25 -9.98 21.44
CA GLU A 205 0.12 -9.26 22.66
C GLU A 205 -1.10 -8.83 23.47
N ARG A 206 -2.15 -8.28 22.83
CA ARG A 206 -3.38 -7.90 23.53
C ARG A 206 -4.09 -9.09 24.17
N LEU A 207 -4.24 -10.20 23.44
CA LEU A 207 -4.79 -11.45 23.98
C LEU A 207 -3.99 -11.98 25.17
N ALA A 208 -2.67 -11.79 25.18
CA ALA A 208 -1.81 -12.23 26.27
C ALA A 208 -1.87 -11.33 27.51
N VAL A 209 -2.04 -10.01 27.32
CA VAL A 209 -2.05 -9.02 28.41
C VAL A 209 -3.44 -8.86 29.03
N ALA A 210 -4.50 -8.91 28.22
CA ALA A 210 -5.89 -8.71 28.63
C ALA A 210 -6.80 -9.76 27.95
N PRO A 211 -6.82 -11.01 28.46
CA PRO A 211 -7.62 -12.08 27.89
C PRO A 211 -9.13 -11.84 28.03
N GLU A 212 -9.54 -11.16 29.10
CA GLU A 212 -10.94 -10.76 29.37
C GLU A 212 -11.48 -9.88 28.23
N ASP A 213 -10.72 -8.85 27.81
CA ASP A 213 -11.08 -7.96 26.69
C ASP A 213 -11.16 -8.74 25.36
N GLY A 214 -10.28 -9.73 25.19
CA GLY A 214 -10.28 -10.60 24.01
C GLY A 214 -11.54 -11.46 23.93
N LEU A 215 -12.01 -12.00 25.07
CA LEU A 215 -13.26 -12.76 25.16
C LEU A 215 -14.46 -11.89 24.81
N GLU A 216 -14.56 -10.69 25.39
CA GLU A 216 -15.66 -9.77 25.11
C GLU A 216 -15.70 -9.37 23.63
N HIS A 217 -14.53 -9.14 23.02
CA HIS A 217 -14.42 -8.81 21.60
C HIS A 217 -14.87 -9.99 20.71
N ILE A 218 -14.42 -11.21 21.00
CA ILE A 218 -14.86 -12.42 20.28
C ILE A 218 -16.37 -12.62 20.40
N ALA A 219 -16.94 -12.46 21.60
CA ALA A 219 -18.38 -12.54 21.82
C ALA A 219 -19.13 -11.44 21.05
N GLY A 220 -18.57 -10.22 21.02
CA GLY A 220 -19.05 -9.10 20.19
C GLY A 220 -19.19 -9.48 18.70
N ILE A 221 -18.14 -10.07 18.12
CA ILE A 221 -18.15 -10.50 16.71
C ILE A 221 -19.28 -11.51 16.45
N TYR A 222 -19.53 -12.46 17.35
CA TYR A 222 -20.61 -13.43 17.18
C TYR A 222 -22.00 -12.83 17.38
N ARG A 223 -22.16 -11.87 18.30
CA ARG A 223 -23.40 -11.11 18.45
C ARG A 223 -23.73 -10.32 17.17
N ASP A 224 -22.74 -9.68 16.57
CA ASP A 224 -22.90 -8.95 15.30
C ASP A 224 -23.28 -9.88 14.14
N LYS A 225 -22.88 -11.16 14.21
CA LYS A 225 -23.33 -12.22 13.28
C LYS A 225 -24.74 -12.75 13.56
N GLY A 226 -25.39 -12.24 14.60
CA GLY A 226 -26.77 -12.57 14.97
C GLY A 226 -26.91 -13.69 15.98
N LEU A 227 -25.84 -14.07 16.69
CA LEU A 227 -25.95 -15.00 17.82
C LEU A 227 -26.57 -14.30 19.04
N GLU A 228 -27.37 -15.05 19.78
CA GLU A 228 -27.93 -14.63 21.08
C GLU A 228 -26.78 -14.43 22.09
N PRO A 229 -26.87 -13.46 23.03
CA PRO A 229 -25.76 -13.11 23.92
C PRO A 229 -25.15 -14.30 24.67
N ALA A 230 -25.99 -15.16 25.27
CA ALA A 230 -25.48 -16.31 26.02
C ALA A 230 -24.76 -17.32 25.12
N ALA A 231 -25.28 -17.54 23.89
CA ALA A 231 -24.62 -18.40 22.91
C ALA A 231 -23.30 -17.82 22.40
N ALA A 232 -23.21 -16.50 22.21
CA ALA A 232 -22.00 -15.82 21.77
C ALA A 232 -20.89 -15.84 22.84
N GLU A 233 -21.26 -15.61 24.10
CA GLU A 233 -20.33 -15.69 25.25
C GLU A 233 -19.77 -17.10 25.41
N HIS A 234 -20.64 -18.12 25.41
CA HIS A 234 -20.20 -19.50 25.55
C HIS A 234 -19.26 -19.95 24.42
N LEU A 235 -19.52 -19.49 23.19
CA LEU A 235 -18.67 -19.80 22.06
C LEU A 235 -17.33 -19.04 22.11
N ALA A 236 -17.34 -17.80 22.61
CA ALA A 236 -16.13 -17.03 22.84
C ALA A 236 -15.21 -17.70 23.88
N GLU A 237 -15.78 -18.15 25.00
CA GLU A 237 -15.07 -18.91 26.03
C GLU A 237 -14.40 -20.16 25.43
N HIS A 238 -15.16 -20.93 24.66
CA HIS A 238 -14.66 -22.16 24.04
C HIS A 238 -13.53 -21.90 23.02
N VAL A 239 -13.66 -20.85 22.19
CA VAL A 239 -12.62 -20.46 21.23
C VAL A 239 -11.37 -19.95 21.94
N ALA A 240 -11.53 -19.25 23.07
CA ALA A 240 -10.43 -18.71 23.87
C ALA A 240 -9.64 -19.76 24.66
N GLU A 241 -10.17 -20.98 24.87
CA GLU A 241 -9.44 -22.10 25.48
C GLU A 241 -8.10 -22.36 24.77
N THR A 242 -8.04 -22.09 23.46
CA THR A 242 -6.82 -22.19 22.67
C THR A 242 -6.40 -20.81 22.16
N PRO A 243 -5.36 -20.18 22.73
CA PRO A 243 -4.93 -18.83 22.33
C PRO A 243 -4.61 -18.68 20.84
N ARG A 244 -4.14 -19.76 20.21
CA ARG A 244 -3.91 -19.80 18.74
C ARG A 244 -5.22 -19.77 17.96
N ALA A 245 -6.24 -20.50 18.40
CA ALA A 245 -7.54 -20.51 17.73
C ALA A 245 -8.25 -19.16 17.89
N ALA A 246 -8.17 -18.55 19.06
CA ALA A 246 -8.66 -17.19 19.30
C ALA A 246 -7.94 -16.15 18.43
N LEU A 247 -6.60 -16.20 18.36
CA LEU A 247 -5.83 -15.30 17.51
C LEU A 247 -6.16 -15.51 16.02
N ASP A 248 -6.18 -16.76 15.54
CA ASP A 248 -6.48 -17.07 14.14
C ASP A 248 -7.89 -16.61 13.75
N MET A 249 -8.87 -16.80 14.64
CA MET A 249 -10.23 -16.30 14.47
C MET A 249 -10.23 -14.77 14.38
N LEU A 250 -9.61 -14.07 15.34
CA LEU A 250 -9.56 -12.61 15.33
C LEU A 250 -8.81 -12.04 14.12
N VAL A 251 -7.77 -12.71 13.64
CA VAL A 251 -7.06 -12.31 12.42
C VAL A 251 -7.95 -12.50 11.20
N ARG A 252 -8.69 -13.60 11.11
CA ARG A 252 -9.61 -13.85 10.00
C ARG A 252 -10.79 -12.89 10.00
N GLU A 253 -11.36 -12.62 11.16
CA GLU A 253 -12.56 -11.79 11.32
C GLU A 253 -12.24 -10.29 11.26
N ASP A 254 -11.23 -9.81 12.00
CA ASP A 254 -10.93 -8.38 12.04
C ASP A 254 -10.08 -7.91 10.85
N LEU A 255 -9.07 -8.69 10.46
CA LEU A 255 -8.12 -8.30 9.40
C LEU A 255 -8.56 -8.81 8.04
N GLY A 256 -9.53 -9.74 8.00
CA GLY A 256 -9.99 -10.33 6.76
C GLY A 256 -8.87 -11.05 6.03
N VAL A 257 -7.84 -11.57 6.70
CA VAL A 257 -6.74 -12.31 6.07
C VAL A 257 -6.57 -13.68 6.68
N ASP A 258 -6.12 -14.63 5.87
CA ASP A 258 -5.69 -15.92 6.40
C ASP A 258 -4.26 -15.78 6.96
N PRO A 259 -4.03 -16.08 8.25
CA PRO A 259 -2.69 -16.08 8.84
C PRO A 259 -1.69 -16.96 8.05
N ALA A 260 -2.17 -18.02 7.39
CA ALA A 260 -1.35 -18.92 6.59
C ALA A 260 -1.01 -18.36 5.20
N GLU A 261 -1.78 -17.38 4.70
CA GLU A 261 -1.62 -16.79 3.35
C GLU A 261 -1.35 -15.28 3.40
N LEU A 262 -0.44 -14.83 4.27
CA LEU A 262 -0.07 -13.42 4.48
C LEU A 262 0.62 -12.71 3.28
N GLY A 263 0.41 -13.17 2.05
CA GLY A 263 0.87 -12.48 0.84
C GLY A 263 1.41 -13.35 -0.29
N GLY A 264 1.23 -14.67 -0.27
CA GLY A 264 1.85 -15.56 -1.27
C GLY A 264 3.38 -15.40 -1.31
N SER A 265 4.02 -15.79 -2.42
CA SER A 265 5.45 -15.53 -2.60
C SER A 265 5.67 -14.17 -3.29
N ALA A 266 6.24 -13.20 -2.57
CA ALA A 266 6.61 -11.89 -3.14
C ALA A 266 7.51 -12.03 -4.37
N TRP A 267 8.42 -13.01 -4.35
CA TRP A 267 9.26 -13.37 -5.49
C TRP A 267 8.48 -13.92 -6.67
N GLY A 268 7.47 -14.77 -6.43
CA GLY A 268 6.63 -15.30 -7.50
C GLY A 268 5.83 -14.19 -8.18
N ALA A 269 5.25 -13.28 -7.39
CA ALA A 269 4.56 -12.10 -7.90
C ALA A 269 5.51 -11.22 -8.73
N ALA A 270 6.69 -10.88 -8.20
CA ALA A 270 7.69 -10.07 -8.88
C ALA A 270 8.17 -10.67 -10.22
N ILE A 271 8.50 -11.96 -10.23
CA ILE A 271 8.96 -12.66 -11.45
C ILE A 271 7.83 -12.73 -12.48
N SER A 272 6.60 -13.02 -12.04
CA SER A 272 5.46 -13.05 -12.95
C SER A 272 5.21 -11.68 -13.59
N SER A 273 5.21 -10.60 -12.80
CA SER A 273 5.06 -9.23 -13.29
C SER A 273 6.18 -8.84 -14.25
N PHE A 274 7.44 -9.20 -13.94
CA PHE A 274 8.57 -9.01 -14.85
C PHE A 274 8.32 -9.66 -16.22
N CYS A 275 7.98 -10.95 -16.22
CA CYS A 275 7.78 -11.72 -17.45
C CYS A 275 6.60 -11.20 -18.25
N LEU A 276 5.48 -10.90 -17.60
CA LEU A 276 4.26 -10.42 -18.27
C LEU A 276 4.48 -9.04 -18.89
N PHE A 277 5.12 -8.13 -18.16
CA PHE A 277 5.54 -6.84 -18.70
C PHE A 277 6.48 -7.00 -19.88
N ALA A 278 7.53 -7.80 -19.74
CA ALA A 278 8.51 -8.03 -20.79
C ALA A 278 7.87 -8.63 -22.06
N CYS A 279 6.96 -9.60 -21.91
CA CYS A 279 6.20 -10.17 -23.02
C CYS A 279 5.37 -9.12 -23.75
N GLY A 280 4.68 -8.24 -23.01
CA GLY A 280 3.92 -7.14 -23.61
C GLY A 280 4.81 -6.12 -24.33
N ALA A 281 5.89 -5.71 -23.69
CA ALA A 281 6.85 -4.74 -24.22
C ALA A 281 7.63 -5.25 -25.44
N LEU A 282 7.68 -6.57 -25.65
CA LEU A 282 8.36 -7.18 -26.78
C LEU A 282 7.63 -6.98 -28.11
N PHE A 283 6.29 -6.83 -28.12
CA PHE A 283 5.50 -6.66 -29.34
C PHE A 283 5.98 -5.50 -30.25
N PRO A 284 6.15 -4.26 -29.74
CA PRO A 284 6.64 -3.15 -30.58
C PRO A 284 8.12 -3.28 -30.96
N VAL A 285 8.94 -3.99 -30.19
CA VAL A 285 10.40 -4.03 -30.36
C VAL A 285 10.86 -5.21 -31.21
N ALA A 286 10.19 -6.36 -31.13
CA ALA A 286 10.56 -7.59 -31.82
C ALA A 286 10.82 -7.40 -33.32
N PRO A 287 10.00 -6.65 -34.08
CA PRO A 287 10.23 -6.49 -35.52
C PRO A 287 11.52 -5.75 -35.89
N TYR A 288 12.00 -4.85 -35.02
CA TYR A 288 13.25 -4.11 -35.23
C TYR A 288 14.51 -4.97 -35.07
N PHE A 289 14.40 -6.21 -34.57
CA PHE A 289 15.52 -7.16 -34.57
C PHE A 289 15.77 -7.78 -35.95
N PHE A 290 14.72 -7.91 -36.76
CA PHE A 290 14.76 -8.66 -38.03
C PHE A 290 14.67 -7.76 -39.25
N LEU A 291 14.06 -6.58 -39.11
CA LEU A 291 13.74 -5.67 -40.20
C LEU A 291 14.37 -4.29 -39.94
N GLY A 292 14.58 -3.52 -41.01
CA GLY A 292 15.00 -2.12 -40.96
C GLY A 292 14.08 -1.21 -41.79
N GLY A 293 14.22 0.09 -41.58
CA GLY A 293 13.51 1.15 -42.28
C GLY A 293 11.99 1.07 -42.14
N HIS A 294 11.28 1.52 -43.18
CA HIS A 294 9.82 1.57 -43.19
C HIS A 294 9.15 0.21 -42.97
N MET A 295 9.79 -0.90 -43.37
CA MET A 295 9.27 -2.26 -43.15
C MET A 295 9.26 -2.64 -41.67
N ALA A 296 10.30 -2.26 -40.91
CA ALA A 296 10.34 -2.49 -39.46
C ALA A 296 9.24 -1.73 -38.73
N MET A 297 9.00 -0.48 -39.12
CA MET A 297 7.95 0.36 -38.56
C MET A 297 6.55 -0.22 -38.81
N LEU A 298 6.26 -0.65 -40.05
CA LEU A 298 4.98 -1.28 -40.39
C LEU A 298 4.79 -2.60 -39.64
N ALA A 299 5.81 -3.45 -39.58
CA ALA A 299 5.76 -4.70 -38.83
C ALA A 299 5.59 -4.47 -37.32
N SER A 300 6.24 -3.45 -36.75
CA SER A 300 6.04 -3.02 -35.36
C SER A 300 4.62 -2.54 -35.08
N ALA A 301 4.04 -1.74 -35.98
CA ALA A 301 2.66 -1.29 -35.87
C ALA A 301 1.67 -2.47 -35.94
N CYS A 302 1.84 -3.39 -36.88
CA CYS A 302 1.01 -4.59 -37.00
C CYS A 302 1.14 -5.51 -35.79
N SER A 303 2.37 -5.75 -35.32
CA SER A 303 2.65 -6.55 -34.12
C SER A 303 1.98 -5.93 -32.89
N THR A 304 2.12 -4.62 -32.71
CA THR A 304 1.47 -3.86 -31.64
C THR A 304 -0.06 -3.97 -31.71
N ALA A 305 -0.64 -3.78 -32.89
CA ALA A 305 -2.07 -3.91 -33.10
C ALA A 305 -2.58 -5.32 -32.75
N ALA A 306 -1.83 -6.36 -33.12
CA ALA A 306 -2.13 -7.73 -32.72
C ALA A 306 -2.06 -7.90 -31.20
N GLY A 307 -1.02 -7.39 -30.54
CA GLY A 307 -0.88 -7.43 -29.09
C GLY A 307 -2.02 -6.71 -28.35
N LEU A 308 -2.40 -5.51 -28.80
CA LEU A 308 -3.55 -4.76 -28.26
C LEU A 308 -4.87 -5.50 -28.45
N ALA A 309 -5.07 -6.15 -29.60
CA ALA A 309 -6.24 -6.97 -29.84
C ALA A 309 -6.27 -8.19 -28.90
N LEU A 310 -5.15 -8.90 -28.72
CA LEU A 310 -5.05 -10.03 -27.80
C LEU A 310 -5.34 -9.63 -26.35
N ILE A 311 -4.78 -8.51 -25.88
CA ILE A 311 -5.07 -7.95 -24.54
C ILE A 311 -6.54 -7.51 -24.44
N GLY A 312 -7.09 -6.87 -25.48
CA GLY A 312 -8.49 -6.47 -25.55
C GLY A 312 -9.45 -7.68 -25.47
N ILE A 313 -9.12 -8.77 -26.18
CA ILE A 313 -9.84 -10.04 -26.10
C ILE A 313 -9.74 -10.61 -24.70
N GLY A 314 -8.53 -10.71 -24.14
CA GLY A 314 -8.29 -11.18 -22.78
C GLY A 314 -9.14 -10.42 -21.76
N THR A 315 -9.06 -9.08 -21.75
CA THR A 315 -9.86 -8.24 -20.85
C THR A 315 -11.37 -8.39 -21.06
N SER A 316 -11.86 -8.61 -22.28
CA SER A 316 -13.28 -8.83 -22.55
C SER A 316 -13.82 -10.10 -21.90
N LEU A 317 -13.03 -11.19 -21.89
CA LEU A 317 -13.38 -12.46 -21.27
C LEU A 317 -13.55 -12.32 -19.76
N PHE A 318 -12.81 -11.42 -19.11
CA PHE A 318 -12.89 -11.21 -17.65
C PHE A 318 -13.96 -10.19 -17.24
N THR A 319 -14.19 -9.19 -18.07
CA THR A 319 -15.11 -8.08 -17.73
C THR A 319 -16.55 -8.32 -18.16
N GLY A 320 -16.82 -9.39 -18.93
CA GLY A 320 -18.14 -9.70 -19.49
C GLY A 320 -18.64 -8.66 -20.51
N ARG A 321 -17.77 -7.73 -20.94
CA ARG A 321 -18.09 -6.71 -21.94
C ARG A 321 -17.83 -7.24 -23.35
N SER A 322 -18.44 -6.62 -24.36
CA SER A 322 -18.22 -7.03 -25.75
C SER A 322 -16.75 -6.92 -26.16
N MET A 323 -16.26 -7.92 -26.90
CA MET A 323 -14.89 -7.98 -27.39
C MET A 323 -14.50 -6.73 -28.18
N LEU A 324 -15.40 -6.27 -29.06
CA LEU A 324 -15.18 -5.08 -29.87
C LEU A 324 -14.96 -3.83 -29.00
N PHE A 325 -15.72 -3.67 -27.91
CA PHE A 325 -15.58 -2.53 -27.00
C PHE A 325 -14.23 -2.56 -26.27
N SER A 326 -13.80 -3.72 -25.76
CA SER A 326 -12.51 -3.83 -25.07
C SER A 326 -11.34 -3.57 -25.99
N ILE A 327 -11.38 -4.06 -27.23
CA ILE A 327 -10.37 -3.79 -28.25
C ILE A 327 -10.35 -2.30 -28.60
N THR A 328 -11.49 -1.71 -28.98
CA THR A 328 -11.54 -0.28 -29.38
C THR A 328 -11.10 0.65 -28.24
N ARG A 329 -11.50 0.37 -26.99
CA ARG A 329 -11.01 1.09 -25.82
C ARG A 329 -9.49 1.01 -25.70
N GLN A 330 -8.94 -0.19 -25.85
CA GLN A 330 -7.51 -0.44 -25.72
C GLN A 330 -6.71 0.31 -26.79
N PHE A 331 -7.15 0.25 -28.05
CA PHE A 331 -6.58 1.04 -29.13
C PHE A 331 -6.70 2.55 -28.89
N GLY A 332 -7.85 3.02 -28.40
CA GLY A 332 -8.06 4.45 -28.09
C GLY A 332 -7.10 4.98 -27.02
N ILE A 333 -6.92 4.23 -25.93
CA ILE A 333 -5.99 4.60 -24.85
C ILE A 333 -4.55 4.59 -25.36
N THR A 334 -4.14 3.55 -26.08
CA THR A 334 -2.77 3.46 -26.62
C THR A 334 -2.49 4.52 -27.67
N ALA A 335 -3.45 4.83 -28.55
CA ALA A 335 -3.31 5.89 -29.54
C ALA A 335 -3.16 7.27 -28.88
N ALA A 336 -3.93 7.55 -27.82
CA ALA A 336 -3.79 8.78 -27.05
C ALA A 336 -2.40 8.90 -26.40
N ALA A 337 -1.93 7.83 -25.73
CA ALA A 337 -0.60 7.80 -25.13
C ALA A 337 0.51 7.99 -26.18
N ALA A 338 0.43 7.26 -27.29
CA ALA A 338 1.36 7.35 -28.41
C ALA A 338 1.39 8.74 -29.06
N ALA A 339 0.24 9.39 -29.23
CA ALA A 339 0.16 10.73 -29.79
C ALA A 339 0.84 11.76 -28.87
N ILE A 340 0.64 11.64 -27.55
CA ILE A 340 1.30 12.50 -26.56
C ILE A 340 2.81 12.31 -26.63
N THR A 341 3.31 11.08 -26.57
CA THR A 341 4.76 10.83 -26.57
C THR A 341 5.41 11.17 -27.90
N TYR A 342 4.75 10.93 -29.03
CA TYR A 342 5.21 11.39 -30.34
C TYR A 342 5.34 12.92 -30.38
N GLY A 343 4.34 13.65 -29.88
CA GLY A 343 4.37 15.11 -29.81
C GLY A 343 5.51 15.64 -28.94
N VAL A 344 5.72 15.04 -27.77
CA VAL A 344 6.87 15.37 -26.89
C VAL A 344 8.20 15.05 -27.57
N GLY A 345 8.31 13.89 -28.21
CA GLY A 345 9.49 13.48 -28.96
C GLY A 345 9.80 14.45 -30.10
N HIS A 346 8.78 14.88 -30.83
CA HIS A 346 8.92 15.86 -31.91
C HIS A 346 9.43 17.22 -31.41
N LEU A 347 8.84 17.74 -30.32
CA LEU A 347 9.29 18.99 -29.71
C LEU A 347 10.74 18.89 -29.23
N LEU A 348 11.10 17.81 -28.54
CA LEU A 348 12.47 17.58 -28.07
C LEU A 348 13.45 17.41 -29.23
N GLY A 349 13.06 16.69 -30.29
CA GLY A 349 13.87 16.55 -31.50
C GLY A 349 14.18 17.91 -32.12
N VAL A 350 13.16 18.75 -32.31
CA VAL A 350 13.34 20.12 -32.84
C VAL A 350 14.28 20.96 -31.95
N VAL A 351 14.14 20.89 -30.62
CA VAL A 351 14.95 21.69 -29.69
C VAL A 351 16.39 21.18 -29.54
N LEU A 352 16.61 19.87 -29.60
CA LEU A 352 17.92 19.26 -29.36
C LEU A 352 18.76 19.08 -30.62
N THR A 353 18.13 19.05 -31.80
CA THR A 353 18.82 18.85 -33.09
C THR A 353 18.73 20.04 -34.06
N GLY A 354 17.85 21.01 -33.79
CA GLY A 354 17.75 22.28 -34.52
C GLY A 354 18.65 23.35 -33.96
#